data_AF-A0A1G7LQH6-F1
#
_entry.id   AF-A0A1G7LQH6-F1
#
_cell.length_a   1.000
_cell.length_b   1.000
_cell.length_c   1.000
_cell.angle_alpha   90.00
_cell.angle_beta   90.00
_cell.angle_gamma   90.00
#
_symmetry.space_group_name_H-M   'P 1'
#
loop_
_entity.id
_entity.type
_entity.pdbx_description
1 polymer ?
#
loop_
_entity_poly.entity_id
_entity_poly.type
_entity_poly.pdbx_seq_one_letter_code
_entity_poly.pdbx_strand_id
1 'polypeptide(L)'
;MLMDRAGDTFAVPMELGATRYPGLTYGRAIDVVDEEYRPGDVAFTSDPDSGHVATHAPDTHLWKPVFSEGEIVPWTGGHIHSTDMGSAVPASLSRSLTEIHQEGVRFPPVKLVREGVFDEQIMKIMSTNVRKPALNTGDIKALVGALGTGERKVQAMIERFSHRGFPSGVAALKEQAEAQARAILSELPDGKYVVADYAAEDSDEANPCRLKLTLTSRGDEAILDFTGSDPQLASSLNVPSGGDPRHTILLVGI
;
A
#
# COMPACT_ATOMS: atom_id res chain seq x y z
N MET A 1 -1.80 -6.64 -7.71
CA MET A 1 -0.54 -7.16 -7.13
C MET A 1 -0.78 -8.52 -6.49
N LEU A 2 0.28 -9.30 -6.26
CA LEU A 2 0.23 -10.55 -5.49
C LEU A 2 1.15 -10.42 -4.28
N MET A 3 0.70 -10.96 -3.15
CA MET A 3 1.40 -10.94 -1.88
C MET A 3 1.50 -12.37 -1.36
N ASP A 4 2.61 -12.72 -0.74
CA ASP A 4 2.76 -14.05 -0.14
C ASP A 4 1.88 -14.18 1.11
N ARG A 5 1.88 -15.34 1.77
CA ARG A 5 1.05 -15.57 2.97
C ARG A 5 1.19 -14.49 4.05
N ALA A 6 2.38 -13.92 4.22
CA ALA A 6 2.65 -12.89 5.23
C ALA A 6 2.18 -11.48 4.81
N GLY A 7 1.74 -11.31 3.56
CA GLY A 7 1.33 -10.02 3.01
C GLY A 7 2.46 -9.26 2.29
N ASP A 8 3.62 -9.89 2.07
CA ASP A 8 4.73 -9.25 1.37
C ASP A 8 4.51 -9.32 -0.14
N THR A 9 4.48 -8.16 -0.78
CA THR A 9 4.30 -8.05 -2.23
C THR A 9 5.48 -8.67 -2.98
N PHE A 10 5.19 -9.62 -3.88
CA PHE A 10 6.20 -10.27 -4.73
C PHE A 10 5.95 -10.11 -6.24
N ALA A 11 4.77 -9.62 -6.64
CA ALA A 11 4.47 -9.33 -8.03
C ALA A 11 3.54 -8.13 -8.18
N VAL A 12 3.94 -7.19 -9.04
CA VAL A 12 3.16 -5.99 -9.37
C VAL A 12 3.05 -5.84 -10.89
N PRO A 13 1.94 -5.28 -11.41
CA PRO A 13 1.86 -4.87 -12.81
C PRO A 13 2.89 -3.78 -13.13
N MET A 14 3.60 -3.91 -14.25
CA MET A 14 4.56 -2.91 -14.72
C MET A 14 3.91 -1.64 -15.28
N GLU A 15 2.65 -1.73 -15.69
CA GLU A 15 1.90 -0.62 -16.32
C GLU A 15 1.11 0.22 -15.31
N LEU A 16 1.25 -0.05 -14.00
CA LEU A 16 0.64 0.79 -12.97
C LEU A 16 1.38 2.12 -12.88
N GLY A 17 0.63 3.22 -12.93
CA GLY A 17 1.19 4.57 -12.76
C GLY A 17 1.79 4.83 -11.37
N ALA A 18 1.41 4.04 -10.36
CA ALA A 18 2.01 4.08 -9.03
C ALA A 18 3.05 2.95 -8.90
N THR A 19 4.33 3.33 -8.90
CA THR A 19 5.48 2.41 -8.85
C THR A 19 5.83 1.92 -7.45
N ARG A 20 5.05 2.31 -6.43
CA ARG A 20 5.37 2.10 -5.00
C ARG A 20 4.93 0.77 -4.40
N TYR A 21 4.31 -0.10 -5.18
CA TYR A 21 3.82 -1.39 -4.67
C TYR A 21 4.91 -2.44 -4.44
N PRO A 22 6.01 -2.51 -5.21
CA PRO A 22 7.18 -3.29 -4.83
C PRO A 22 7.66 -2.85 -3.44
N GLY A 23 7.74 -3.79 -2.50
CA GLY A 23 8.18 -3.50 -1.13
C GLY A 23 7.09 -3.02 -0.16
N LEU A 24 5.85 -2.77 -0.62
CA LEU A 24 4.74 -2.52 0.29
C LEU A 24 4.26 -3.85 0.88
N THR A 25 4.20 -3.94 2.20
CA THR A 25 3.66 -5.12 2.90
C THR A 25 2.27 -4.83 3.46
N TYR A 26 1.35 -5.76 3.25
CA TYR A 26 -0.01 -5.69 3.76
C TYR A 26 -0.16 -6.43 5.10
N GLY A 27 0.90 -7.06 5.62
CA GLY A 27 0.83 -7.88 6.84
C GLY A 27 0.15 -7.18 8.01
N ARG A 28 0.52 -5.93 8.30
CA ARG A 28 -0.13 -5.12 9.35
C ARG A 28 -1.62 -4.91 9.10
N ALA A 29 -2.01 -4.59 7.87
CA ALA A 29 -3.41 -4.37 7.52
C ALA A 29 -4.21 -5.67 7.60
N ILE A 30 -3.62 -6.80 7.21
CA ILE A 30 -4.21 -8.14 7.32
C ILE A 30 -4.41 -8.49 8.80
N ASP A 31 -3.40 -8.28 9.65
CA ASP A 31 -3.43 -8.62 11.08
C ASP A 31 -4.42 -7.77 11.89
N VAL A 32 -4.69 -6.53 11.45
CA VAL A 32 -5.69 -5.65 12.09
C VAL A 32 -7.12 -6.14 11.85
N VAL A 33 -7.37 -6.91 10.79
CA VAL A 33 -8.68 -7.53 10.58
C VAL A 33 -8.84 -8.69 11.57
N ASP A 34 -9.47 -8.39 12.71
CA ASP A 34 -9.73 -9.33 13.81
C ASP A 34 -10.88 -10.31 13.51
N GLU A 35 -10.86 -10.91 12.32
CA GLU A 35 -11.85 -11.86 11.84
C GLU A 35 -11.20 -12.94 10.96
N GLU A 36 -11.58 -14.20 11.14
CA GLU A 36 -11.10 -15.30 10.29
C GLU A 36 -11.52 -15.10 8.84
N TYR A 37 -10.56 -15.05 7.91
CA TYR A 37 -10.83 -14.97 6.48
C TYR A 37 -11.46 -16.25 5.92
N ARG A 38 -12.43 -16.08 5.03
CA ARG A 38 -13.10 -17.18 4.32
C ARG A 38 -12.97 -17.03 2.79
N PRO A 39 -13.11 -18.12 2.03
CA PRO A 39 -13.18 -18.04 0.57
C PRO A 39 -14.24 -17.03 0.10
N GLY A 40 -13.85 -16.14 -0.81
CA GLY A 40 -14.73 -15.08 -1.31
C GLY A 40 -14.74 -13.79 -0.49
N ASP A 41 -14.07 -13.75 0.67
CA ASP A 41 -13.88 -12.51 1.41
C ASP A 41 -13.00 -11.52 0.64
N VAL A 42 -13.25 -10.23 0.82
CA VAL A 42 -12.37 -9.13 0.41
C VAL A 42 -12.32 -8.14 1.55
N ALA A 43 -11.13 -7.85 2.04
CA ALA A 43 -10.89 -6.79 3.01
C ALA A 43 -10.37 -5.53 2.33
N PHE A 44 -10.55 -4.40 2.99
CA PHE A 44 -10.13 -3.12 2.49
C PHE A 44 -9.76 -2.16 3.63
N THR A 45 -9.01 -1.12 3.27
CA THR A 45 -8.77 0.04 4.12
C THR A 45 -8.59 1.26 3.22
N SER A 46 -9.02 2.42 3.70
CA SER A 46 -8.64 3.71 3.15
C SER A 46 -7.89 4.55 4.18
N ASP A 47 -7.65 3.99 5.36
CA ASP A 47 -7.03 4.69 6.46
C ASP A 47 -5.49 4.60 6.38
N PRO A 48 -4.77 5.73 6.24
CA PRO A 48 -3.31 5.74 6.22
C PRO A 48 -2.69 5.26 7.55
N ASP A 49 -3.34 5.51 8.69
CA ASP A 49 -2.80 5.15 10.00
C ASP A 49 -3.05 3.70 10.36
N SER A 50 -4.13 3.10 9.85
CA SER A 50 -4.51 1.74 10.20
C SER A 50 -3.96 0.77 9.15
N GLY A 51 -2.76 0.25 9.42
CA GLY A 51 -2.06 -0.74 8.60
C GLY A 51 -1.02 -0.17 7.65
N HIS A 52 -0.92 1.17 7.53
CA HIS A 52 0.13 1.91 6.80
C HIS A 52 0.26 1.59 5.31
N VAL A 53 -0.77 1.00 4.70
CA VAL A 53 -0.73 0.68 3.27
C VAL A 53 -1.07 1.89 2.39
N ALA A 54 -1.89 2.83 2.86
CA ALA A 54 -2.36 4.00 2.13
C ALA A 54 -1.49 5.24 2.40
N THR A 55 -1.31 6.12 1.40
CA THR A 55 -0.56 7.38 1.59
C THR A 55 -1.44 8.51 2.13
N HIS A 56 -2.71 8.53 1.75
CA HIS A 56 -3.75 9.50 2.15
C HIS A 56 -5.13 8.86 1.90
N ALA A 57 -6.21 9.44 2.42
CA ALA A 57 -7.54 8.81 2.43
C ALA A 57 -8.09 8.33 1.06
N PRO A 58 -7.89 9.07 -0.07
CA PRO A 58 -8.22 8.59 -1.41
C PRO A 58 -7.60 7.24 -1.80
N ASP A 59 -6.44 6.89 -1.26
CA ASP A 59 -5.80 5.61 -1.52
C ASP A 59 -6.54 4.48 -0.81
N THR A 60 -7.44 3.84 -1.54
CA THR A 60 -8.23 2.72 -1.05
C THR A 60 -7.59 1.40 -1.47
N HIS A 61 -7.11 0.63 -0.50
CA HIS A 61 -6.45 -0.65 -0.72
C HIS A 61 -7.43 -1.80 -0.46
N LEU A 62 -7.49 -2.77 -1.37
CA LEU A 62 -8.28 -4.00 -1.22
C LEU A 62 -7.37 -5.22 -1.34
N TRP A 63 -7.67 -6.26 -0.56
CA TRP A 63 -7.00 -7.54 -0.66
C TRP A 63 -7.96 -8.71 -0.46
N LYS A 64 -7.63 -9.82 -1.10
CA LYS A 64 -8.42 -11.04 -1.12
C LYS A 64 -7.53 -12.27 -0.85
N PRO A 65 -7.89 -13.14 0.11
CA PRO A 65 -7.18 -14.39 0.34
C PRO A 65 -7.39 -15.35 -0.84
N VAL A 66 -6.35 -16.12 -1.18
CA VAL A 66 -6.45 -17.25 -2.11
C VAL A 66 -6.19 -18.55 -1.35
N PHE A 67 -7.22 -19.38 -1.28
CA PHE A 67 -7.17 -20.65 -0.54
C PHE A 67 -6.69 -21.81 -1.40
N SER A 68 -5.92 -22.72 -0.80
CA SER A 68 -5.58 -24.04 -1.31
C SER A 68 -5.40 -25.00 -0.12
N GLU A 69 -6.00 -26.19 -0.20
CA GLU A 69 -5.98 -27.19 0.89
C GLU A 69 -6.47 -26.66 2.25
N GLY A 70 -7.39 -25.68 2.22
CA GLY A 70 -7.95 -25.07 3.44
C GLY A 70 -7.09 -23.95 4.04
N GLU A 71 -5.93 -23.65 3.45
CA GLU A 71 -5.03 -22.60 3.92
C GLU A 71 -4.93 -21.44 2.93
N ILE A 72 -4.68 -20.24 3.45
CA ILE A 72 -4.31 -19.07 2.64
C ILE A 72 -2.87 -19.28 2.18
N VAL A 73 -2.66 -19.29 0.86
CA VAL A 73 -1.33 -19.54 0.27
C VAL A 73 -0.71 -18.21 -0.20
N PRO A 74 -1.38 -17.43 -1.05
CA PRO A 74 -1.09 -16.01 -1.18
C PRO A 74 -2.35 -15.15 -1.03
N TRP A 75 -2.16 -13.85 -1.19
CA TRP A 75 -3.22 -12.87 -1.35
C TRP A 75 -3.15 -12.21 -2.73
N THR A 76 -4.31 -11.83 -3.25
CA THR A 76 -4.40 -10.88 -4.36
C THR A 76 -4.70 -9.50 -3.78
N GLY A 77 -4.02 -8.48 -4.28
CA GLY A 77 -4.16 -7.12 -3.77
C GLY A 77 -4.35 -6.11 -4.88
N GLY A 78 -4.85 -4.94 -4.52
CA GLY A 78 -5.00 -3.79 -5.40
C GLY A 78 -5.18 -2.50 -4.64
N HIS A 79 -5.11 -1.42 -5.40
CA HIS A 79 -5.32 -0.06 -4.94
C HIS A 79 -6.21 0.67 -5.95
N ILE A 80 -7.07 1.53 -5.43
CA ILE A 80 -7.83 2.53 -6.17
C ILE A 80 -7.46 3.87 -5.58
N HIS A 81 -7.18 4.85 -6.43
CA HIS A 81 -7.20 6.24 -6.01
C HIS A 81 -8.62 6.77 -6.19
N SER A 82 -9.39 6.75 -5.12
CA SER A 82 -10.81 7.11 -5.14
C SER A 82 -10.95 8.59 -5.50
N THR A 83 -11.90 8.92 -6.37
CA THR A 83 -12.03 10.29 -6.92
C THR A 83 -12.36 11.32 -5.83
N ASP A 84 -13.10 10.90 -4.80
CA ASP A 84 -13.49 11.76 -3.68
C ASP A 84 -13.69 10.92 -2.43
N MET A 85 -13.21 11.40 -1.28
CA MET A 85 -13.42 10.77 0.03
C MET A 85 -14.18 11.69 0.99
N GLY A 86 -14.82 12.75 0.51
CA GLY A 86 -15.59 13.65 1.37
C GLY A 86 -14.75 14.57 2.25
N SER A 87 -13.51 14.87 1.85
CA SER A 87 -12.66 15.84 2.55
C SER A 87 -13.26 17.25 2.53
N ALA A 88 -12.69 18.18 3.30
CA ALA A 88 -13.16 19.57 3.35
C ALA A 88 -13.17 20.27 1.97
N VAL A 89 -12.40 19.78 1.00
CA VAL A 89 -12.33 20.33 -0.37
C VAL A 89 -12.66 19.26 -1.42
N PRO A 90 -13.14 19.62 -2.63
CA PRO A 90 -13.35 18.66 -3.71
C PRO A 90 -12.03 18.33 -4.44
N ALA A 91 -11.02 17.85 -3.69
CA ALA A 91 -9.70 17.48 -4.20
C ALA A 91 -9.16 16.24 -3.46
N SER A 92 -8.16 15.61 -4.07
CA SER A 92 -7.45 14.46 -3.48
C SER A 92 -6.74 14.84 -2.16
N LEU A 93 -6.10 16.00 -2.14
CA LEU A 93 -5.38 16.53 -0.98
C LEU A 93 -5.46 18.06 -0.95
N SER A 94 -5.40 18.65 0.24
CA SER A 94 -5.26 20.09 0.43
C SER A 94 -4.31 20.39 1.56
N ARG A 95 -3.24 21.13 1.26
CA ARG A 95 -2.15 21.45 2.20
C ARG A 95 -2.61 22.25 3.41
N SER A 96 -3.71 22.98 3.29
CA SER A 96 -4.32 23.74 4.39
C SER A 96 -5.00 22.89 5.46
N LEU A 97 -5.20 21.58 5.22
CA LEU A 97 -5.80 20.69 6.21
C LEU A 97 -4.72 20.28 7.21
N THR A 98 -4.98 20.53 8.48
CA THR A 98 -4.01 20.34 9.57
C THR A 98 -4.27 19.06 10.36
N GLU A 99 -5.43 18.44 10.13
CA GLU A 99 -5.87 17.23 10.82
C GLU A 99 -6.44 16.23 9.81
N ILE A 100 -6.07 14.97 9.99
CA ILE A 100 -6.52 13.84 9.16
C ILE A 100 -8.05 13.69 9.12
N HIS A 101 -8.77 14.17 10.14
CA HIS A 101 -10.23 14.17 10.18
C HIS A 101 -10.88 15.12 9.16
N GLN A 102 -10.12 16.08 8.65
CA GLN A 102 -10.57 16.99 7.60
C GLN A 102 -10.38 16.39 6.20
N GLU A 103 -9.62 15.29 6.09
CA GLU A 103 -9.22 14.66 4.83
C GLU A 103 -10.24 13.64 4.29
N GLY A 104 -11.38 13.50 4.97
CA GLY A 104 -12.51 12.72 4.50
C GLY A 104 -12.78 11.47 5.34
N VAL A 105 -13.70 10.64 4.84
CA VAL A 105 -14.08 9.39 5.49
C VAL A 105 -12.91 8.39 5.45
N ARG A 106 -12.64 7.76 6.59
CA ARG A 106 -11.60 6.74 6.73
C ARG A 106 -12.24 5.41 7.11
N PHE A 107 -11.80 4.37 6.44
CA PHE A 107 -12.16 2.99 6.78
C PHE A 107 -10.92 2.29 7.29
N PRO A 108 -10.88 1.84 8.56
CA PRO A 108 -9.80 0.97 9.03
C PRO A 108 -9.85 -0.37 8.28
N PRO A 109 -8.81 -1.22 8.39
CA PRO A 109 -8.84 -2.57 7.86
C PRO A 109 -10.07 -3.34 8.33
N VAL A 110 -10.99 -3.61 7.41
CA VAL A 110 -12.23 -4.36 7.65
C VAL A 110 -12.62 -5.17 6.40
N LYS A 111 -13.52 -6.15 6.56
CA LYS A 111 -14.08 -6.89 5.42
C LYS A 111 -15.15 -6.07 4.70
N LEU A 112 -14.95 -5.83 3.41
CA LEU A 112 -15.91 -5.17 2.52
C LEU A 112 -16.83 -6.17 1.81
N VAL A 113 -16.29 -7.36 1.52
CA VAL A 113 -17.04 -8.46 0.91
C VAL A 113 -16.90 -9.66 1.84
N ARG A 114 -18.02 -10.31 2.15
CA ARG A 114 -18.09 -11.51 2.98
C ARG A 114 -18.65 -12.64 2.13
N GLU A 115 -17.83 -13.67 1.89
CA GLU A 115 -18.21 -14.85 1.11
C GLU A 115 -18.89 -14.50 -0.23
N GLY A 116 -18.37 -13.48 -0.93
CA GLY A 116 -18.88 -12.98 -2.21
C GLY A 116 -20.02 -11.96 -2.15
N VAL A 117 -20.47 -11.55 -0.96
CA VAL A 117 -21.54 -10.57 -0.76
C VAL A 117 -20.96 -9.25 -0.21
N PHE A 118 -21.25 -8.13 -0.86
CA PHE A 118 -20.82 -6.81 -0.38
C PHE A 118 -21.50 -6.43 0.93
N ASP A 119 -20.77 -5.75 1.81
CA ASP A 119 -21.32 -5.11 2.99
C ASP A 119 -22.03 -3.80 2.58
N GLU A 120 -23.36 -3.90 2.46
CA GLU A 120 -24.21 -2.77 2.08
C GLU A 120 -24.16 -1.62 3.10
N GLN A 121 -23.84 -1.87 4.36
CA GLN A 121 -23.73 -0.81 5.37
C GLN A 121 -22.49 0.03 5.13
N ILE A 122 -21.34 -0.62 4.92
CA ILE A 122 -20.08 0.07 4.59
C ILE A 122 -20.25 0.87 3.29
N MET A 123 -20.80 0.24 2.24
CA MET A 123 -21.04 0.89 0.95
C MET A 123 -21.96 2.11 1.08
N LYS A 124 -23.01 2.02 1.91
CA LYS A 124 -23.93 3.13 2.18
C LYS A 124 -23.26 4.26 2.96
N ILE A 125 -22.45 3.94 3.98
CA ILE A 125 -21.69 4.93 4.75
C ILE A 125 -20.73 5.69 3.85
N MET A 126 -19.94 4.99 3.02
CA MET A 126 -19.05 5.62 2.06
C MET A 126 -19.84 6.52 1.10
N SER A 127 -20.89 5.97 0.47
CA SER A 127 -21.65 6.70 -0.55
C SER A 127 -22.33 7.97 -0.04
N THR A 128 -22.67 8.00 1.26
CA THR A 128 -23.30 9.17 1.90
C THR A 128 -22.31 10.32 2.12
N ASN A 129 -21.04 9.99 2.35
CA ASN A 129 -20.02 10.96 2.73
C ASN A 129 -19.22 11.52 1.54
N VAL A 130 -19.44 11.04 0.32
CA VAL A 130 -18.66 11.42 -0.86
C VAL A 130 -19.49 12.14 -1.92
N ARG A 131 -18.84 13.00 -2.70
CA ARG A 131 -19.40 13.79 -3.79
C ARG A 131 -19.61 12.97 -5.07
N LYS A 132 -18.86 11.87 -5.24
CA LYS A 132 -18.88 11.01 -6.45
C LYS A 132 -19.15 9.53 -6.11
N PRO A 133 -20.26 9.19 -5.44
CA PRO A 133 -20.51 7.85 -4.92
C PRO A 133 -20.59 6.77 -6.01
N ALA A 134 -21.13 7.11 -7.18
CA ALA A 134 -21.23 6.19 -8.31
C ALA A 134 -19.86 5.79 -8.88
N LEU A 135 -18.89 6.71 -8.90
CA LEU A 135 -17.53 6.43 -9.37
C LEU A 135 -16.82 5.52 -8.37
N ASN A 136 -16.76 5.90 -7.08
CA ASN A 136 -16.12 5.06 -6.07
C ASN A 136 -16.73 3.66 -6.01
N THR A 137 -18.06 3.54 -6.09
CA THR A 137 -18.73 2.22 -6.13
C THR A 137 -18.34 1.42 -7.38
N GLY A 138 -18.24 2.08 -8.53
CA GLY A 138 -17.79 1.47 -9.78
C GLY A 138 -16.36 0.94 -9.66
N ASP A 139 -15.44 1.76 -9.16
CA ASP A 139 -14.03 1.42 -8.99
C ASP A 139 -13.84 0.27 -8.01
N ILE A 140 -14.52 0.29 -6.85
CA ILE A 140 -14.50 -0.80 -5.87
C ILE A 140 -14.98 -2.11 -6.49
N LYS A 141 -16.13 -2.09 -7.19
CA LYS A 141 -16.66 -3.30 -7.84
C LYS A 141 -15.73 -3.81 -8.92
N ALA A 142 -15.13 -2.91 -9.71
CA ALA A 142 -14.15 -3.25 -10.73
C ALA A 142 -12.91 -3.91 -10.10
N LEU A 143 -12.38 -3.36 -9.00
CA LEU A 143 -11.22 -3.94 -8.33
C LEU A 143 -11.55 -5.29 -7.68
N VAL A 144 -12.71 -5.45 -7.03
CA VAL A 144 -13.15 -6.76 -6.52
C VAL A 144 -13.20 -7.81 -7.63
N GLY A 145 -13.70 -7.44 -8.81
CA GLY A 145 -13.69 -8.31 -10.00
C GLY A 145 -12.26 -8.65 -10.49
N ALA A 146 -11.34 -7.68 -10.45
CA ALA A 146 -9.94 -7.88 -10.78
C ALA A 146 -9.23 -8.80 -9.77
N LEU A 147 -9.50 -8.65 -8.46
CA LEU A 147 -9.00 -9.53 -7.41
C LEU A 147 -9.47 -10.98 -7.60
N GLY A 148 -10.73 -11.18 -7.97
CA GLY A 148 -11.26 -12.49 -8.34
C GLY A 148 -10.59 -13.09 -9.59
N THR A 149 -10.17 -12.25 -10.54
CA THR A 149 -9.37 -12.72 -11.68
C THR A 149 -7.95 -13.13 -11.26
N GLY A 150 -7.34 -12.38 -10.34
CA GLY A 150 -6.08 -12.75 -9.71
C GLY A 150 -6.17 -14.10 -9.00
N GLU A 151 -7.23 -14.31 -8.22
CA GLU A 151 -7.48 -15.55 -7.48
C GLU A 151 -7.51 -16.75 -8.43
N ARG A 152 -8.33 -16.70 -9.49
CA ARG A 152 -8.41 -17.80 -10.48
C ARG A 152 -7.08 -18.11 -11.14
N LYS A 153 -6.28 -17.07 -11.48
CA LYS A 153 -4.96 -17.27 -12.10
C LYS A 153 -3.97 -17.90 -11.11
N VAL A 154 -4.00 -17.49 -9.85
CA VAL A 154 -3.18 -18.09 -8.80
C VAL A 154 -3.59 -19.54 -8.54
N GLN A 155 -4.88 -19.84 -8.46
CA GLN A 155 -5.37 -21.21 -8.31
C GLN A 155 -4.89 -22.10 -9.45
N ALA A 156 -4.97 -21.65 -10.70
CA ALA A 156 -4.43 -22.38 -11.84
C ALA A 156 -2.91 -22.62 -11.76
N MET A 157 -2.15 -21.67 -11.18
CA MET A 157 -0.71 -21.87 -10.91
C MET A 157 -0.48 -22.90 -9.80
N ILE A 158 -1.27 -22.87 -8.73
CA ILE A 158 -1.19 -23.84 -7.64
C ILE A 158 -1.56 -25.25 -8.14
N GLU A 159 -2.58 -25.39 -8.98
CA GLU A 159 -2.95 -26.67 -9.61
C GLU A 159 -1.79 -27.22 -10.47
N ARG A 160 -1.13 -26.34 -11.24
CA ARG A 160 -0.03 -26.73 -12.12
C ARG A 160 1.26 -27.05 -11.37
N PHE A 161 1.59 -26.30 -10.32
CA PHE A 161 2.88 -26.36 -9.63
C PHE A 161 2.78 -27.00 -8.24
N SER A 162 1.60 -27.49 -7.84
CA SER A 162 1.24 -27.99 -6.50
C SER A 162 1.15 -26.92 -5.41
N HIS A 163 0.43 -27.27 -4.34
CA HIS A 163 0.29 -26.49 -3.11
C HIS A 163 1.63 -26.01 -2.53
N ARG A 164 2.65 -26.87 -2.54
CA ARG A 164 4.00 -26.53 -2.01
C ARG A 164 4.92 -25.89 -3.05
N GLY A 165 4.75 -26.22 -4.32
CA GLY A 165 5.64 -25.70 -5.37
C GLY A 165 5.38 -24.23 -5.67
N PHE A 166 4.14 -23.74 -5.54
CA PHE A 166 3.84 -22.32 -5.72
C PHE A 166 4.59 -21.42 -4.70
N PRO A 167 4.48 -21.61 -3.37
CA PRO A 167 5.26 -20.82 -2.40
C PRO A 167 6.77 -20.95 -2.58
N SER A 168 7.26 -22.15 -2.93
CA SER A 168 8.68 -22.36 -3.21
C SER A 168 9.16 -21.52 -4.40
N GLY A 169 8.34 -21.42 -5.45
CA GLY A 169 8.61 -20.54 -6.59
C GLY A 169 8.57 -19.06 -6.21
N VAL A 170 7.64 -18.64 -5.35
CA VAL A 170 7.60 -17.26 -4.83
C VAL A 170 8.87 -16.93 -4.04
N ALA A 171 9.34 -17.84 -3.18
CA ALA A 171 10.59 -17.67 -2.45
C ALA A 171 11.79 -17.52 -3.40
N ALA A 172 11.90 -18.40 -4.41
CA ALA A 172 12.97 -18.31 -5.42
C ALA A 172 12.93 -17.01 -6.23
N LEU A 173 11.73 -16.49 -6.55
CA LEU A 173 11.58 -15.19 -7.20
C LEU A 173 12.09 -14.03 -6.32
N LYS A 174 11.80 -14.07 -5.02
CA LYS A 174 12.28 -13.07 -4.06
C LYS A 174 13.80 -13.13 -3.90
N GLU A 175 14.38 -14.33 -3.77
CA GLU A 175 15.83 -14.52 -3.71
C GLU A 175 16.52 -14.00 -4.97
N GLN A 176 15.95 -14.27 -6.15
CA GLN A 176 16.47 -13.75 -7.41
C GLN A 176 16.40 -12.21 -7.46
N ALA A 177 15.29 -11.61 -7.01
CA ALA A 177 15.14 -10.16 -6.96
C ALA A 177 16.15 -9.52 -5.99
N GLU A 178 16.39 -10.12 -4.83
CA GLU A 178 17.40 -9.67 -3.87
C GLU A 178 18.81 -9.75 -4.48
N ALA A 179 19.16 -10.86 -5.13
CA ALA A 179 20.46 -11.01 -5.79
C ALA A 179 20.68 -9.95 -6.88
N GLN A 180 19.63 -9.62 -7.65
CA GLN A 180 19.69 -8.56 -8.66
C GLN A 180 19.86 -7.17 -8.02
N ALA A 181 19.13 -6.87 -6.95
CA ALA A 181 19.26 -5.60 -6.24
C ALA A 181 20.66 -5.44 -5.62
N ARG A 182 21.20 -6.50 -5.00
CA ARG A 182 22.56 -6.55 -4.43
C ARG A 182 23.64 -6.35 -5.49
N ALA A 183 23.48 -6.97 -6.67
CA ALA A 183 24.40 -6.77 -7.78
C ALA A 183 24.47 -5.29 -8.19
N ILE A 184 23.31 -4.62 -8.31
CA ILE A 184 23.25 -3.18 -8.60
C ILE A 184 23.91 -2.36 -7.48
N LEU A 185 23.63 -2.68 -6.21
CA LEU A 185 24.22 -1.98 -5.07
C LEU A 185 25.74 -2.13 -5.03
N SER A 186 26.28 -3.28 -5.44
CA SER A 186 27.72 -3.54 -5.47
C SER A 186 28.50 -2.69 -6.48
N GLU A 187 27.81 -2.07 -7.44
CA GLU A 187 28.40 -1.12 -8.38
C GLU A 187 28.59 0.28 -7.77
N LEU A 188 27.90 0.57 -6.66
CA LEU A 188 28.01 1.85 -5.94
C LEU A 188 29.27 1.83 -5.07
N PRO A 189 30.17 2.85 -5.16
CA PRO A 189 31.33 2.91 -4.30
C PRO A 189 30.97 3.00 -2.82
N ASP A 190 31.69 2.26 -1.97
CA ASP A 190 31.57 2.37 -0.52
C ASP A 190 31.77 3.82 -0.06
N GLY A 191 30.83 4.31 0.74
CA GLY A 191 30.85 5.71 1.15
C GLY A 191 29.57 6.21 1.80
N LYS A 192 29.61 7.50 2.14
CA LYS A 192 28.46 8.24 2.65
C LYS A 192 28.09 9.35 1.68
N TYR A 193 26.83 9.35 1.25
CA TYR A 193 26.26 10.34 0.35
C TYR A 193 25.17 11.08 1.13
N VAL A 194 25.29 12.40 1.22
CA VAL A 194 24.34 13.25 1.96
C VAL A 194 23.64 14.15 0.97
N VAL A 195 22.31 14.12 0.99
CA VAL A 195 21.45 14.99 0.20
C VAL A 195 20.36 15.57 1.10
N ALA A 196 19.89 16.75 0.75
CA ALA A 196 18.66 17.31 1.29
C ALA A 196 17.85 17.88 0.14
N ASP A 197 16.54 17.66 0.19
CA ASP A 197 15.56 18.28 -0.69
C ASP A 197 14.49 18.99 0.15
N TYR A 198 13.69 19.83 -0.50
CA TYR A 198 12.76 20.74 0.16
C TYR A 198 11.40 20.70 -0.53
N ALA A 199 10.38 20.29 0.22
CA ALA A 199 9.00 20.45 -0.21
C ALA A 199 8.54 21.88 0.13
N ALA A 200 8.13 22.64 -0.88
CA ALA A 200 7.54 23.95 -0.66
C ALA A 200 6.27 23.83 0.21
N GLU A 201 6.06 24.77 1.12
CA GLU A 201 4.83 24.88 1.90
C GLU A 201 3.91 25.92 1.26
N ASP A 202 2.60 25.63 1.21
CA ASP A 202 1.58 26.57 0.73
C ASP A 202 1.15 27.51 1.88
N SER A 203 2.13 28.16 2.51
CA SER A 203 1.93 29.17 3.54
C SER A 203 2.98 30.27 3.42
N ASP A 204 2.53 31.52 3.42
CA ASP A 204 3.39 32.71 3.34
C ASP A 204 4.34 32.84 4.54
N GLU A 205 4.05 32.13 5.64
CA GLU A 205 4.78 32.18 6.91
C GLU A 205 5.60 30.90 7.18
N ALA A 206 5.45 29.85 6.37
CA ALA A 206 6.12 28.57 6.60
C ALA A 206 7.44 28.47 5.83
N ASN A 207 8.45 27.92 6.49
CA ASN A 207 9.66 27.47 5.80
C ASN A 207 9.35 26.19 5.01
N PRO A 208 10.00 25.95 3.86
CA PRO A 208 9.85 24.68 3.16
C PRO A 208 10.31 23.51 4.05
N CYS A 209 9.60 22.39 3.97
CA CYS A 209 9.91 21.18 4.73
C CYS A 209 11.16 20.51 4.17
N ARG A 210 12.20 20.36 4.99
CA ARG A 210 13.42 19.67 4.60
C ARG A 210 13.31 18.16 4.78
N LEU A 211 13.61 17.43 3.70
CA LEU A 211 13.85 15.99 3.71
C LEU A 211 15.34 15.74 3.50
N LYS A 212 16.01 15.24 4.53
CA LYS A 212 17.45 14.96 4.51
C LYS A 212 17.66 13.45 4.48
N LEU A 213 18.48 12.98 3.54
CA LEU A 213 18.87 11.59 3.42
C LEU A 213 20.40 11.45 3.49
N THR A 214 20.86 10.57 4.36
CA THR A 214 22.24 10.04 4.36
C THR A 214 22.19 8.60 3.88
N LEU A 215 22.65 8.35 2.66
CA LEU A 215 22.88 7.01 2.13
C LEU A 215 24.28 6.54 2.56
N THR A 216 24.35 5.44 3.30
CA THR A 216 25.61 4.73 3.58
C THR A 216 25.66 3.45 2.76
N SER A 217 26.59 3.36 1.82
CA SER A 217 26.82 2.18 0.99
C SER A 217 28.05 1.43 1.48
N ARG A 218 27.95 0.10 1.54
CA ARG A 218 29.04 -0.81 1.91
C ARG A 218 28.85 -2.16 1.23
N GLY A 219 29.71 -2.49 0.29
CA GLY A 219 29.61 -3.71 -0.51
C GLY A 219 28.30 -3.73 -1.30
N ASP A 220 27.45 -4.72 -1.05
CA ASP A 220 26.15 -4.90 -1.69
C ASP A 220 24.97 -4.45 -0.80
N GLU A 221 25.25 -3.68 0.26
CA GLU A 221 24.27 -3.16 1.20
C GLU A 221 24.20 -1.63 1.19
N ALA A 222 23.00 -1.11 1.48
CA ALA A 222 22.73 0.31 1.63
C ALA A 222 21.86 0.58 2.86
N ILE A 223 22.19 1.64 3.61
CA ILE A 223 21.38 2.17 4.70
C ILE A 223 20.92 3.58 4.33
N LEU A 224 19.61 3.81 4.39
CA LEU A 224 18.98 5.12 4.19
C LEU A 224 18.64 5.72 5.56
N ASP A 225 19.37 6.75 5.97
CA ASP A 225 19.15 7.45 7.25
C ASP A 225 18.55 8.83 7.00
N PHE A 226 17.33 9.04 7.50
CA PHE A 226 16.58 10.28 7.35
C PHE A 226 16.78 11.26 8.53
N THR A 227 17.73 10.98 9.43
CA THR A 227 18.03 11.82 10.59
C THR A 227 18.43 13.24 10.18
N GLY A 228 17.67 14.21 10.69
CA GLY A 228 17.80 15.63 10.38
C GLY A 228 16.79 16.14 9.34
N SER A 229 15.88 15.29 8.86
CA SER A 229 14.63 15.76 8.24
C SER A 229 13.79 16.52 9.25
N ASP A 230 12.95 17.42 8.76
CA ASP A 230 12.05 18.22 9.60
C ASP A 230 10.91 17.36 10.16
N PRO A 231 10.31 17.75 11.30
CA PRO A 231 9.24 16.98 11.93
C PRO A 231 7.95 17.01 11.10
N GLN A 232 6.98 16.20 11.54
CA GLN A 232 5.60 16.22 11.02
C GLN A 232 5.08 17.65 10.90
N LEU A 233 4.47 17.95 9.76
CA LEU A 233 3.99 19.29 9.42
C LEU A 233 2.56 19.49 9.93
N ALA A 234 2.19 20.75 10.18
CA ALA A 234 0.79 21.14 10.39
C ALA A 234 0.08 21.31 9.02
N SER A 235 0.09 20.25 8.21
CA SER A 235 -0.48 20.18 6.87
C SER A 235 -0.85 18.73 6.53
N SER A 236 -1.46 18.49 5.37
CA SER A 236 -1.75 17.13 4.87
C SER A 236 -0.53 16.46 4.21
N LEU A 237 0.63 17.11 4.19
CA LEU A 237 1.86 16.55 3.61
C LEU A 237 2.59 15.62 4.59
N ASN A 238 1.85 14.69 5.18
CA ASN A 238 2.36 13.73 6.15
C ASN A 238 1.96 12.32 5.73
N VAL A 239 2.93 11.42 5.73
CA VAL A 239 2.73 10.04 5.27
C VAL A 239 3.14 9.07 6.39
N PRO A 240 2.18 8.38 7.02
CA PRO A 240 2.47 7.50 8.14
C PRO A 240 3.14 6.20 7.68
N SER A 241 4.36 5.94 8.15
CA SER A 241 5.09 4.69 7.90
C SER A 241 4.86 3.62 8.98
N GLY A 242 4.18 3.98 10.08
CA GLY A 242 4.05 3.11 11.26
C GLY A 242 5.35 2.86 12.01
N GLY A 243 6.38 3.69 11.78
CA GLY A 243 7.72 3.46 12.31
C GLY A 243 8.44 2.27 11.66
N ASP A 244 7.94 1.77 10.53
CA ASP A 244 8.59 0.68 9.81
C ASP A 244 9.85 1.16 9.07
N PRO A 245 11.04 0.67 9.45
CA PRO A 245 12.30 1.07 8.80
C PRO A 245 12.41 0.58 7.36
N ARG A 246 11.54 -0.33 6.91
CA ARG A 246 11.50 -0.88 5.54
C ARG A 246 10.28 -0.44 4.76
N HIS A 247 9.55 0.58 5.24
CA HIS A 247 8.36 1.06 4.56
C HIS A 247 8.71 1.63 3.18
N THR A 248 8.18 1.03 2.12
CA THR A 248 8.51 1.46 0.74
C THR A 248 8.02 2.86 0.40
N ILE A 249 7.12 3.45 1.20
CA ILE A 249 6.61 4.80 0.95
C ILE A 249 7.72 5.86 1.00
N LEU A 250 8.81 5.57 1.71
CA LEU A 250 10.01 6.41 1.80
C LEU A 250 10.86 6.34 0.52
N LEU A 251 10.58 5.37 -0.36
CA LEU A 251 11.25 5.17 -1.65
C LEU A 251 10.42 5.71 -2.81
N VAL A 252 9.27 6.32 -2.52
CA VAL A 252 8.44 7.02 -3.50
C VAL A 252 9.01 8.42 -3.61
N GLY A 253 9.46 8.78 -4.81
CA GLY A 253 9.93 10.13 -5.09
C GLY A 253 8.88 11.16 -4.64
N ILE A 254 9.37 12.16 -3.91
CA ILE A 254 8.63 13.37 -3.54
C ILE A 254 8.68 14.33 -4.72
#